data_AF-A0A1B8U4R9-F1
#
_entry.id   AF-A0A1B8U4R9-F1
#
_cell.length_a   1.000
_cell.length_b   1.000
_cell.length_c   1.000
_cell.angle_alpha   90.00
_cell.angle_beta   90.00
_cell.angle_gamma   90.00
#
_symmetry.space_group_name_H-M   'P 1'
#
loop_
_entity.id
_entity.type
_entity.pdbx_description
1 polymer ?
#
loop_
_entity_poly.entity_id
_entity_poly.type
_entity_poly.pdbx_seq_one_letter_code
_entity_poly.pdbx_strand_id
1 'polypeptide(L)'
;MEKSTENNNKPNFLKEGLQGDISKHHKEYLGTTIPKDYFAQSKISILDKIKEEARLEEEPKKQMVFYLQPQFKYIAAATLVFILSLTVWLQNSNNANVIIETNLEELTFSDDVLINSLLIEDSEIDAFTDATLFNEIVVKAELTEQKMDNLILNSLIVEDSLLDNYIDYELLETIIL
;
A
#
# COMPACT_ATOMS: atom_id res chain seq x y z
N MET A 1 24.83 -15.77 64.33
CA MET A 1 25.97 -16.69 64.14
C MET A 1 26.14 -17.48 65.42
N GLU A 2 25.51 -18.64 65.46
CA GLU A 2 25.67 -19.60 66.54
C GLU A 2 26.92 -20.43 66.25
N LYS A 3 27.76 -20.65 67.26
CA LYS A 3 29.06 -21.29 67.12
C LYS A 3 28.90 -22.72 66.59
N SER A 4 29.69 -23.07 65.57
CA SER A 4 29.89 -24.45 65.13
C SER A 4 30.44 -25.27 66.30
N THR A 5 29.61 -26.15 66.84
CA THR A 5 30.04 -27.19 67.78
C THR A 5 30.94 -28.17 67.04
N GLU A 6 32.21 -28.13 67.42
CA GLU A 6 33.22 -29.12 67.13
C GLU A 6 32.72 -30.51 67.58
N ASN A 7 32.54 -31.45 66.66
CA ASN A 7 32.24 -32.84 66.97
C ASN A 7 33.31 -33.74 66.32
N ASN A 8 34.49 -33.70 66.93
CA ASN A 8 35.52 -34.71 66.78
C ASN A 8 34.96 -35.98 67.44
N ASN A 9 34.39 -36.92 66.66
CA ASN A 9 34.20 -38.35 66.95
C ASN A 9 33.04 -38.99 66.14
N LYS A 10 32.96 -38.77 64.81
CA LYS A 10 32.10 -39.61 63.96
C LYS A 10 32.94 -40.70 63.27
N PRO A 11 32.47 -41.96 63.23
CA PRO A 11 33.16 -43.00 62.48
C PRO A 11 33.29 -42.56 61.01
N ASN A 12 34.47 -42.75 60.42
CA ASN A 12 34.71 -42.44 59.02
C ASN A 12 33.60 -43.07 58.16
N PHE A 13 33.04 -42.32 57.22
CA PHE A 13 32.03 -42.77 56.24
C PHE A 13 32.39 -44.13 55.59
N LEU A 14 33.69 -44.43 55.50
CA LEU A 14 34.23 -45.66 54.92
C LEU A 14 34.33 -46.86 55.87
N LYS A 15 34.00 -46.71 57.17
CA LYS A 15 34.12 -47.76 58.21
C LYS A 15 32.80 -48.41 58.59
N GLU A 16 31.67 -47.72 58.44
CA GLU A 16 30.34 -48.34 58.51
C GLU A 16 30.07 -48.98 57.15
N GLY A 17 30.08 -50.32 57.08
CA GLY A 17 29.74 -51.05 55.86
C GLY A 17 28.38 -50.60 55.33
N LEU A 18 28.21 -50.58 54.00
CA LEU A 18 27.01 -50.10 53.29
C LEU A 18 25.77 -50.96 53.63
N GLN A 19 25.24 -50.84 54.84
CA GLN A 19 24.00 -51.46 55.28
C GLN A 19 22.85 -50.50 55.02
N GLY A 20 22.35 -50.52 53.79
CA GLY A 20 21.16 -49.78 53.40
C GLY A 20 21.27 -49.15 52.01
N ASP A 21 20.24 -48.39 51.65
CA ASP A 21 20.19 -47.63 50.41
C ASP A 21 21.27 -46.52 50.43
N ILE A 22 22.33 -46.75 49.68
CA ILE A 22 23.52 -45.91 49.53
C ILE A 22 23.12 -44.45 49.21
N SER A 23 22.05 -44.25 48.44
CA SER A 23 21.51 -42.93 48.08
C SER A 23 21.09 -42.12 49.32
N LYS A 24 20.46 -42.76 50.31
CA LYS A 24 20.00 -42.09 51.54
C LYS A 24 21.17 -41.69 52.43
N HIS A 25 22.17 -42.57 52.56
CA HIS A 25 23.39 -42.30 53.32
C HIS A 25 24.18 -41.13 52.72
N HIS A 26 24.34 -41.07 51.39
CA HIS A 26 24.97 -39.93 50.74
C HIS A 26 24.13 -38.65 50.88
N LYS A 27 22.81 -38.75 50.80
CA LYS A 27 21.92 -37.59 50.94
C LYS A 27 22.03 -36.92 52.31
N GLU A 28 22.09 -37.73 53.36
CA GLU A 28 22.24 -37.28 54.75
C GLU A 28 23.67 -36.80 55.06
N TYR A 29 24.69 -37.54 54.61
CA TYR A 29 26.10 -37.20 54.84
C TYR A 29 26.55 -35.95 54.06
N LEU A 30 26.17 -35.83 52.79
CA LEU A 30 26.54 -34.69 51.94
C LEU A 30 25.65 -33.47 52.19
N GLY A 31 24.64 -33.57 53.06
CA GLY A 31 23.73 -32.46 53.36
C GLY A 31 22.99 -31.94 52.13
N THR A 32 22.69 -32.82 51.16
CA THR A 32 22.00 -32.43 49.91
C THR A 32 20.47 -32.34 50.08
N THR A 33 20.00 -32.39 51.32
CA THR A 33 18.60 -32.13 51.66
C THR A 33 18.30 -30.66 51.49
N ILE A 34 17.54 -30.33 50.45
CA ILE A 34 17.03 -28.99 50.23
C ILE A 34 16.18 -28.59 51.45
N PRO A 35 16.46 -27.45 52.10
CA PRO A 35 15.70 -27.01 53.26
C PRO A 35 14.21 -26.88 52.93
N LYS A 36 13.37 -27.18 53.93
CA LYS A 36 11.93 -26.93 53.82
C LYS A 36 11.75 -25.44 53.50
N ASP A 37 10.95 -25.16 52.47
CA ASP A 37 10.64 -23.81 51.99
C ASP A 37 11.75 -23.05 51.23
N TYR A 38 12.86 -23.70 50.85
CA TYR A 38 13.95 -23.08 50.07
C TYR A 38 13.47 -22.38 48.77
N PHE A 39 12.45 -22.94 48.10
CA PHE A 39 11.88 -22.36 46.89
C PHE A 39 10.58 -21.57 47.12
N ALA A 40 10.15 -21.37 48.37
CA ALA A 40 8.87 -20.72 48.64
C ALA A 40 8.82 -19.29 48.07
N GLN A 41 9.87 -18.50 48.30
CA GLN A 41 9.96 -17.13 47.80
C GLN A 41 10.04 -17.07 46.27
N SER A 42 10.81 -17.96 45.64
CA SER A 42 10.94 -18.02 44.19
C SER A 42 9.61 -18.40 43.53
N LYS A 43 8.88 -19.36 44.09
CA LYS A 43 7.54 -19.75 43.60
C LYS A 43 6.55 -18.60 43.67
N ILE A 44 6.53 -17.87 44.78
CA ILE A 44 5.67 -16.69 44.96
C ILE A 44 6.06 -15.60 43.96
N SER A 45 7.36 -15.30 43.83
CA SER A 45 7.87 -14.30 42.88
C SER A 45 7.55 -14.64 41.42
N ILE A 46 7.63 -15.91 41.02
CA ILE A 46 7.24 -16.36 39.69
C ILE A 46 5.73 -16.23 39.50
N LEU A 47 4.92 -16.61 40.49
CA LEU A 47 3.46 -16.51 40.43
C LEU A 47 3.01 -15.05 40.32
N ASP A 48 3.62 -14.15 41.10
CA ASP A 48 3.33 -12.72 41.06
C ASP A 48 3.74 -12.12 39.71
N LYS A 49 4.90 -12.51 39.17
CA LYS A 49 5.36 -12.10 37.83
C LYS A 49 4.42 -12.57 36.71
N ILE A 50 3.96 -13.82 36.75
CA ILE A 50 2.98 -14.35 35.79
C ILE A 50 1.66 -13.60 35.90
N LYS A 51 1.22 -13.26 37.12
CA LYS A 51 -0.01 -12.49 37.34
C LYS A 51 0.12 -11.05 36.88
N GLU A 52 1.29 -10.44 37.00
CA GLU A 52 1.58 -9.10 36.46
C GLU A 52 1.65 -9.13 34.93
N GLU A 53 2.32 -10.11 34.34
CA GLU A 53 2.37 -10.32 32.88
C GLU A 53 0.97 -10.59 32.33
N ALA A 54 0.17 -11.44 32.97
CA ALA A 54 -1.23 -11.69 32.61
C ALA A 54 -2.17 -10.48 32.86
N ARG A 55 -1.74 -9.47 33.63
CA ARG A 55 -2.46 -8.18 33.79
C ARG A 55 -2.02 -7.14 32.75
N LEU A 56 -0.77 -7.21 32.28
CA LEU A 56 -0.22 -6.35 31.23
C LEU A 56 -0.62 -6.86 29.83
N GLU A 57 -0.80 -8.17 29.68
CA GLU A 57 -1.61 -8.78 28.63
C GLU A 57 -3.07 -8.47 28.93
N GLU A 58 -3.49 -7.22 28.72
CA GLU A 58 -4.90 -6.92 28.50
C GLU A 58 -5.41 -7.94 27.47
N GLU A 59 -6.39 -8.79 27.83
CA GLU A 59 -7.18 -9.52 26.84
C GLU A 59 -7.44 -8.55 25.69
N PRO A 60 -7.17 -8.89 24.42
CA PRO A 60 -7.31 -7.94 23.33
C PRO A 60 -8.72 -7.39 23.43
N LYS A 61 -8.85 -6.11 23.85
CA LYS A 61 -10.13 -5.46 24.10
C LYS A 61 -11.01 -5.86 22.93
N LYS A 62 -12.05 -6.67 23.16
CA LYS A 62 -12.93 -7.17 22.10
C LYS A 62 -13.38 -5.94 21.33
N GLN A 63 -12.72 -5.71 20.21
CA GLN A 63 -12.89 -4.50 19.44
C GLN A 63 -14.31 -4.67 18.94
N MET A 64 -15.23 -3.86 19.47
CA MET A 64 -16.59 -3.86 18.96
C MET A 64 -16.46 -3.37 17.53
N VAL A 65 -16.41 -4.32 16.61
CA VAL A 65 -16.39 -4.06 15.18
C VAL A 65 -17.76 -3.46 14.91
N PHE A 66 -17.83 -2.13 14.86
CA PHE A 66 -19.06 -1.35 14.74
C PHE A 66 -19.94 -1.85 13.57
N TYR A 67 -19.30 -2.39 12.54
CA TYR A 67 -19.91 -3.03 11.36
C TYR A 67 -20.72 -4.31 11.63
N LEU A 68 -20.64 -4.93 12.81
CA LEU A 68 -21.38 -6.18 13.09
C LEU A 68 -22.80 -5.96 13.62
N GLN A 69 -23.24 -4.71 13.85
CA GLN A 69 -24.60 -4.46 14.34
C GLN A 69 -25.66 -4.82 13.27
N PRO A 70 -26.78 -5.50 13.63
CA PRO A 70 -27.77 -6.01 12.68
C PRO A 70 -28.39 -4.95 11.76
N GLN A 71 -28.42 -3.69 12.19
CA GLN A 71 -28.96 -2.58 11.42
C GLN A 71 -28.11 -2.30 10.16
N PHE A 72 -26.78 -2.47 10.25
CA PHE A 72 -25.90 -2.31 9.09
C PHE A 72 -26.03 -3.43 8.07
N LYS A 73 -26.55 -4.61 8.43
CA LYS A 73 -26.77 -5.70 7.47
C LYS A 73 -27.82 -5.33 6.42
N TYR A 74 -28.91 -4.73 6.87
CA TYR A 74 -29.98 -4.26 5.99
C TYR A 74 -29.58 -2.99 5.23
N ILE A 75 -28.82 -2.09 5.87
CA ILE A 75 -28.27 -0.91 5.19
C ILE A 75 -27.32 -1.34 4.07
N ALA A 76 -26.37 -2.25 4.34
CA ALA A 76 -25.43 -2.75 3.34
C ALA A 76 -26.14 -3.47 2.17
N ALA A 77 -27.14 -4.30 2.47
CA ALA A 77 -27.94 -4.95 1.43
C ALA A 77 -28.73 -3.92 0.59
N ALA A 78 -29.38 -2.95 1.23
CA ALA A 78 -30.14 -1.90 0.56
C ALA A 78 -29.22 -0.99 -0.28
N THR A 79 -28.02 -0.66 0.20
CA THR A 79 -27.04 0.12 -0.58
C THR A 79 -26.58 -0.63 -1.81
N LEU A 80 -26.33 -1.94 -1.72
CA LEU A 80 -25.95 -2.75 -2.88
C LEU A 80 -27.08 -2.83 -3.92
N VAL A 81 -28.32 -3.06 -3.48
CA VAL A 81 -29.49 -3.06 -4.37
C VAL A 81 -29.72 -1.68 -4.97
N PHE A 82 -29.54 -0.60 -4.20
CA PHE A 82 -29.65 0.77 -4.69
C PHE A 82 -28.60 1.07 -5.75
N ILE A 83 -27.33 0.75 -5.51
CA ILE A 83 -26.24 0.93 -6.48
C ILE A 83 -26.52 0.13 -7.76
N LEU A 84 -26.92 -1.14 -7.65
CA LEU A 84 -27.28 -1.95 -8.82
C LEU A 84 -28.50 -1.42 -9.58
N SER A 85 -29.51 -0.93 -8.87
CA SER A 85 -30.68 -0.31 -9.50
C SER A 85 -30.32 1.00 -10.19
N LEU A 86 -29.40 1.78 -9.60
CA LEU A 86 -28.91 3.03 -10.14
C LEU A 86 -28.06 2.79 -11.38
N THR A 87 -27.19 1.77 -11.38
CA THR A 87 -26.37 1.42 -12.55
C THR A 87 -27.22 0.89 -13.70
N VAL A 88 -28.21 0.04 -13.45
CA VAL A 88 -29.16 -0.42 -14.48
C VAL A 88 -29.98 0.75 -15.03
N TRP A 89 -30.43 1.65 -14.16
CA TRP A 89 -31.18 2.85 -14.59
C TRP A 89 -30.32 3.81 -15.42
N LEU A 90 -29.08 4.07 -15.00
CA LEU A 90 -28.14 4.95 -15.69
C LEU A 90 -27.73 4.36 -17.06
N GLN A 91 -27.44 3.06 -17.12
CA GLN A 91 -27.14 2.36 -18.38
C GLN A 91 -28.34 2.35 -19.33
N ASN A 92 -29.55 2.11 -18.81
CA ASN A 92 -30.76 2.15 -19.62
C ASN A 92 -31.11 3.58 -20.11
N SER A 93 -30.72 4.63 -19.37
CA SER A 93 -30.87 6.02 -19.80
C SER A 93 -29.85 6.45 -20.86
N ASN A 94 -28.69 5.77 -20.92
CA ASN A 94 -27.61 6.01 -21.88
C ASN A 94 -27.57 4.95 -22.99
N ASN A 95 -28.71 4.65 -23.62
CA ASN A 95 -28.74 3.92 -24.90
C ASN A 95 -28.17 4.75 -26.08
N ALA A 96 -27.20 5.63 -25.81
CA ALA A 96 -26.40 6.34 -26.79
C ALA A 96 -25.07 6.76 -26.13
N ASN A 97 -24.07 5.88 -26.24
CA ASN A 97 -22.64 6.12 -26.01
C ASN A 97 -22.20 6.51 -24.58
N VAL A 98 -20.91 6.26 -24.31
CA VAL A 98 -20.16 6.48 -23.07
C VAL A 98 -20.20 5.30 -22.09
N ILE A 99 -19.63 4.19 -22.58
CA ILE A 99 -18.83 3.27 -21.76
C ILE A 99 -17.41 3.86 -21.78
N ILE A 100 -16.63 3.70 -20.70
CA ILE A 100 -15.28 4.22 -20.43
C ILE A 100 -15.31 5.45 -19.52
N GLU A 101 -15.46 5.27 -18.20
CA GLU A 101 -14.72 6.11 -17.23
C GLU A 101 -14.74 5.64 -15.76
N THR A 102 -15.56 4.66 -15.35
CA THR A 102 -15.70 4.34 -13.90
C THR A 102 -15.02 3.05 -13.40
N ASN A 103 -14.35 2.28 -14.26
CA ASN A 103 -13.87 0.93 -13.90
C ASN A 103 -12.35 0.82 -13.65
N LEU A 104 -11.64 1.95 -13.59
CA LEU A 104 -10.16 1.95 -13.50
C LEU A 104 -9.65 1.32 -12.19
N GLU A 105 -10.37 1.51 -11.09
CA GLU A 105 -10.02 0.93 -9.78
C GLU A 105 -10.41 -0.56 -9.62
N GLU A 106 -11.29 -1.08 -10.47
CA GLU A 106 -11.63 -2.51 -10.51
C GLU A 106 -10.71 -3.29 -11.46
N LEU A 107 -10.25 -2.65 -12.56
CA LEU A 107 -9.26 -3.23 -13.48
C LEU A 107 -7.89 -3.42 -12.81
N THR A 108 -7.47 -2.54 -11.91
CA THR A 108 -6.15 -2.61 -11.24
C THR A 108 -5.98 -3.83 -10.33
N PHE A 109 -7.06 -4.50 -9.94
CA PHE A 109 -7.04 -5.75 -9.18
C PHE A 109 -7.18 -7.01 -10.04
N SER A 110 -7.33 -6.88 -11.37
CA SER A 110 -7.26 -8.05 -12.24
C SER A 110 -5.79 -8.40 -12.47
N ASP A 111 -5.42 -9.64 -12.15
CA ASP A 111 -4.06 -10.19 -12.39
C ASP A 111 -3.63 -10.03 -13.87
N ASP A 112 -4.61 -9.86 -14.76
CA ASP A 112 -4.43 -9.67 -16.19
C ASP A 112 -4.01 -8.24 -16.58
N VAL A 113 -4.16 -7.20 -15.74
CA VAL A 113 -3.67 -5.85 -16.12
C VAL A 113 -2.15 -5.79 -16.21
N LEU A 114 -1.46 -6.51 -15.33
CA LEU A 114 0.00 -6.64 -15.41
C LEU A 114 0.41 -7.45 -16.64
N ILE A 115 -0.35 -8.48 -16.99
CA ILE A 115 -0.11 -9.32 -18.17
C ILE A 115 -0.40 -8.56 -19.47
N ASN A 116 -1.53 -7.85 -19.55
CA ASN A 116 -1.90 -7.00 -20.69
C ASN A 116 -0.95 -5.82 -20.86
N SER A 117 -0.39 -5.28 -19.77
CA SER A 117 0.66 -4.24 -19.83
C SER A 117 2.03 -4.80 -20.24
N LEU A 118 2.29 -6.09 -20.02
CA LEU A 118 3.54 -6.75 -20.43
C LEU A 118 3.46 -7.32 -21.86
N LEU A 119 2.25 -7.70 -22.29
CA LEU A 119 1.94 -8.37 -23.55
C LEU A 119 0.95 -7.51 -24.36
N ILE A 120 1.32 -6.25 -24.60
CA ILE A 120 0.64 -5.47 -25.65
C ILE A 120 0.98 -6.12 -26.99
N GLU A 121 -0.04 -6.37 -27.83
CA GLU A 121 0.16 -6.90 -29.16
C GLU A 121 0.94 -5.89 -30.02
N ASP A 122 1.91 -6.36 -30.82
CA ASP A 122 2.69 -5.50 -31.71
C ASP A 122 1.79 -4.65 -32.63
N SER A 123 0.61 -5.18 -33.00
CA SER A 123 -0.41 -4.49 -33.80
C SER A 123 -0.94 -3.20 -33.15
N GLU A 124 -1.08 -3.18 -31.81
CA GLU A 124 -1.52 -2.01 -31.06
C GLU A 124 -0.40 -0.98 -30.91
N ILE A 125 0.85 -1.43 -30.77
CA ILE A 125 2.03 -0.55 -30.74
C ILE A 125 2.21 0.13 -32.10
N ASP A 126 2.06 -0.62 -33.18
CA ASP A 126 2.16 -0.11 -34.54
C ASP A 126 1.06 0.93 -34.82
N ALA A 127 -0.20 0.61 -34.48
CA ALA A 127 -1.31 1.55 -34.66
C ALA A 127 -1.13 2.85 -33.85
N PHE A 128 -0.63 2.77 -32.62
CA PHE A 128 -0.33 3.95 -31.79
C PHE A 128 0.84 4.75 -32.36
N THR A 129 1.89 4.07 -32.82
CA THR A 129 3.08 4.71 -33.41
C THR A 129 2.71 5.41 -34.71
N ASP A 130 1.92 4.78 -35.58
CA ASP A 130 1.44 5.36 -36.83
C ASP A 130 0.57 6.59 -36.57
N ALA A 131 -0.39 6.51 -35.64
CA ALA A 131 -1.23 7.64 -35.28
C ALA A 131 -0.41 8.81 -34.68
N THR A 132 0.58 8.49 -33.84
CA THR A 132 1.45 9.49 -33.21
C THR A 132 2.37 10.14 -34.24
N LEU A 133 3.02 9.34 -35.11
CA LEU A 133 3.88 9.85 -36.17
C LEU A 133 3.08 10.71 -37.16
N PHE A 134 1.88 10.26 -37.55
CA PHE A 134 1.01 11.04 -38.42
C PHE A 134 0.64 12.39 -37.79
N ASN A 135 0.15 12.38 -36.54
CA ASN A 135 -0.31 13.61 -35.91
C ASN A 135 0.84 14.56 -35.53
N GLU A 136 1.92 14.02 -34.95
CA GLU A 136 3.02 14.85 -34.45
C GLU A 136 3.97 15.29 -35.56
N ILE A 137 4.19 14.47 -36.60
CA ILE A 137 5.11 14.82 -37.69
C ILE A 137 4.35 15.39 -38.87
N VAL A 138 3.36 14.68 -39.41
CA VAL A 138 2.69 15.09 -40.66
C VAL A 138 1.78 16.28 -40.40
N VAL A 139 0.86 16.21 -39.43
CA VAL A 139 -0.10 17.29 -39.18
C VAL A 139 0.59 18.55 -38.66
N LYS A 140 1.58 18.44 -37.78
CA LYS A 140 2.35 19.63 -37.36
C LYS A 140 3.16 20.23 -38.51
N ALA A 141 3.80 19.42 -39.35
CA ALA A 141 4.52 19.93 -40.52
C ALA A 141 3.58 20.70 -41.45
N GLU A 142 2.41 20.12 -41.76
CA GLU A 142 1.37 20.76 -42.57
C GLU A 142 0.91 22.10 -41.95
N LEU A 143 0.63 22.14 -40.65
CA LEU A 143 0.24 23.37 -39.96
C LEU A 143 1.34 24.43 -39.99
N THR A 144 2.61 24.02 -39.90
CA THR A 144 3.74 24.96 -40.01
C THR A 144 3.92 25.49 -41.44
N GLU A 145 3.71 24.65 -42.46
CA GLU A 145 3.74 25.06 -43.87
C GLU A 145 2.60 26.04 -44.16
N GLN A 146 1.37 25.71 -43.75
CA GLN A 146 0.22 26.60 -43.89
C GLN A 146 0.43 27.95 -43.20
N LYS A 147 1.10 27.96 -42.04
CA LYS A 147 1.45 29.20 -41.34
C LYS A 147 2.49 30.02 -42.13
N MET A 148 3.47 29.38 -42.74
CA MET A 148 4.45 30.04 -43.61
C MET A 148 3.78 30.63 -44.85
N ASP A 149 2.92 29.87 -45.51
CA ASP A 149 2.17 30.31 -46.68
C ASP A 149 1.27 31.50 -46.38
N ASN A 150 0.56 31.46 -45.25
CA ASN A 150 -0.24 32.59 -44.78
C ASN A 150 0.62 33.82 -44.49
N LEU A 151 1.84 33.66 -43.96
CA LEU A 151 2.77 34.77 -43.74
C LEU A 151 3.22 35.39 -45.07
N ILE A 152 3.55 34.56 -46.06
CA ILE A 152 3.93 35.00 -47.41
C ILE A 152 2.77 35.74 -48.08
N LEU A 153 1.57 35.17 -48.04
CA LEU A 153 0.37 35.78 -48.64
C LEU A 153 0.02 37.12 -47.98
N ASN A 154 0.06 37.19 -46.66
CA ASN A 154 -0.19 38.43 -45.93
C ASN A 154 0.88 39.49 -46.25
N SER A 155 2.15 39.09 -46.38
CA SER A 155 3.23 40.00 -46.76
C SER A 155 3.01 40.57 -48.17
N LEU A 156 2.62 39.72 -49.14
CA LEU A 156 2.32 40.15 -50.51
C LEU A 156 1.14 41.14 -50.56
N ILE A 157 0.07 40.85 -49.82
CA ILE A 157 -1.12 41.73 -49.78
C ILE A 157 -0.78 43.08 -49.13
N VAL A 158 0.02 43.08 -48.05
CA VAL A 158 0.43 44.32 -47.38
C VAL A 158 1.37 45.14 -48.26
N GLU A 159 2.32 44.50 -48.94
CA GLU A 159 3.24 45.18 -49.86
C GLU A 159 2.51 45.80 -51.05
N ASP A 160 1.55 45.08 -51.65
CA ASP A 160 0.69 45.60 -52.73
C ASP A 160 -0.19 46.75 -52.23
N SER A 161 -0.76 46.65 -51.03
CA SER A 161 -1.55 47.75 -50.45
C SER A 161 -0.71 49.00 -50.15
N LEU A 162 0.56 48.85 -49.78
CA LEU A 162 1.48 49.98 -49.61
C LEU A 162 1.88 50.59 -50.97
N LEU A 163 2.07 49.74 -51.99
CA LEU A 163 2.34 50.16 -53.35
C LEU A 163 1.15 50.93 -53.95
N ASP A 164 -0.07 50.46 -53.74
CA ASP A 164 -1.30 51.15 -54.15
C ASP A 164 -1.39 52.53 -53.51
N ASN A 165 -1.14 52.66 -52.21
CA ASN A 165 -1.14 53.97 -51.54
C ASN A 165 -0.05 54.91 -52.09
N TYR A 166 1.14 54.40 -52.41
CA TYR A 166 2.22 55.17 -53.02
C TYR A 166 1.86 55.65 -54.44
N ILE A 167 1.23 54.79 -55.24
CA ILE A 167 0.79 55.12 -56.60
C ILE A 167 -0.39 56.11 -56.58
N ASP A 168 -1.38 55.89 -55.72
CA ASP A 168 -2.60 56.72 -55.69
C ASP A 168 -2.34 58.12 -55.10
N TYR A 169 -1.51 58.25 -54.07
CA TYR A 169 -1.30 59.56 -53.44
C TYR A 169 -0.08 60.29 -54.01
N GLU A 170 1.08 59.62 -54.13
CA GLU A 170 2.34 60.32 -54.39
C GLU A 170 2.60 60.52 -55.90
N LEU A 171 2.26 59.54 -56.73
CA LEU A 171 2.40 59.66 -58.19
C LEU A 171 1.31 60.55 -58.81
N LEU A 172 0.04 60.42 -58.40
CA LEU A 172 -1.02 61.30 -58.92
C LEU A 172 -0.80 62.76 -58.52
N GLU A 173 -0.34 63.04 -57.29
CA GLU A 173 0.00 64.40 -56.86
C GLU A 173 1.15 64.98 -57.70
N THR A 174 2.18 64.18 -58.00
CA THR A 174 3.34 64.62 -58.80
C THR A 174 3.05 64.79 -60.29
N ILE A 175 2.03 64.12 -60.84
CA ILE A 175 1.66 64.22 -62.26
C ILE A 175 0.62 65.33 -62.51
N ILE A 176 -0.27 65.58 -61.54
CA ILE A 176 -1.36 66.57 -61.69
C ILE A 176 -0.91 68.00 -61.33
N LEU A 177 0.11 68.17 -60.49
CA LEU A 177 0.69 69.47 -60.11
C LEU A 177 1.84 69.88 -61.04
#